data_AF-E2C976-F1
#
_entry.id   AF-E2C976-F1
#
_cell.length_a   1.000
_cell.length_b   1.000
_cell.length_c   1.000
_cell.angle_alpha   90.00
_cell.angle_beta   90.00
_cell.angle_gamma   90.00
#
_symmetry.space_group_name_H-M   'P 1'
#
loop_
_entity.id
_entity.type
_entity.pdbx_description
1 polymer ?
#
loop_
_entity_poly.entity_id
_entity_poly.type
_entity_poly.pdbx_seq_one_letter_code
_entity_poly.pdbx_strand_id
1 'polypeptide(L)'
;QQLLAKLKGFIIHSGSHEMYIIQKYINRYLNFSLFVGISYIMAAITFSCGPLFLSINLPMEGWYPFPTDAPYIKGVIYILQVFAILQTGFCVTVDFTIAMFFWYTTARLEMLGEELQHITHESQVKSCIRKHQEIIRYV
;
A
#
# COMPACT_ATOMS: atom_id res chain seq x y z
N GLN A 1 2.55 13.06 4.10
CA GLN A 1 1.42 14.04 4.09
C GLN A 1 1.51 15.08 2.98
N GLN A 2 2.67 15.72 2.72
CA GLN A 2 2.83 16.70 1.62
C GLN A 2 2.52 16.14 0.22
N LEU A 3 2.84 14.87 -0.05
CA LEU A 3 2.55 14.23 -1.33
C LEU A 3 1.05 13.99 -1.57
N LEU A 4 0.30 13.64 -0.52
CA LEU A 4 -1.16 13.51 -0.60
C LEU A 4 -1.82 14.86 -0.91
N ALA A 5 -1.29 15.94 -0.34
CA ALA A 5 -1.73 17.30 -0.63
C ALA A 5 -1.38 17.74 -2.06
N LYS A 6 -0.19 17.41 -2.56
CA LYS A 6 0.18 17.61 -3.98
C LYS A 6 -0.70 16.81 -4.92
N LEU A 7 -1.02 15.56 -4.58
CA LEU A 7 -1.86 14.67 -5.37
C LEU A 7 -3.31 15.17 -5.41
N LYS A 8 -3.86 15.61 -4.27
CA LYS A 8 -5.17 16.30 -4.22
C LYS A 8 -5.16 17.60 -5.03
N GLY A 9 -4.12 18.42 -4.90
CA GLY A 9 -3.98 19.66 -5.67
C GLY A 9 -3.92 19.41 -7.17
N PHE A 10 -3.21 18.36 -7.59
CA PHE A 10 -3.14 17.94 -8.99
C PHE A 10 -4.51 17.46 -9.49
N ILE A 11 -5.20 16.58 -8.76
CA ILE A 11 -6.56 16.10 -9.11
C ILE A 11 -7.55 17.27 -9.29
N ILE A 12 -7.45 18.32 -8.46
CA ILE A 12 -8.35 19.49 -8.53
C ILE A 12 -8.05 20.37 -9.76
N HIS A 13 -6.81 20.40 -10.24
CA HIS A 13 -6.37 21.23 -11.37
C HIS A 13 -6.21 20.47 -12.69
N SER A 14 -6.32 19.14 -12.67
CA SER A 14 -6.14 18.28 -13.83
C SER A 14 -7.31 18.35 -14.81
N GLY A 15 -6.99 18.39 -16.11
CA GLY A 15 -7.99 18.32 -17.19
C GLY A 15 -8.61 16.92 -17.34
N SER A 16 -9.70 16.83 -18.12
CA SER A 16 -10.47 15.59 -18.32
C SER A 16 -9.63 14.40 -18.82
N HIS A 17 -8.57 14.64 -19.60
CA HIS A 17 -7.66 13.61 -20.11
C HIS A 17 -6.74 13.04 -19.01
N GLU A 18 -6.18 13.89 -18.16
CA GLU A 18 -5.32 13.47 -17.05
C GLU A 18 -6.11 12.69 -16.00
N MET A 19 -7.33 13.14 -15.70
CA MET A 19 -8.26 12.44 -14.80
C MET A 19 -8.62 11.05 -15.34
N TYR A 20 -8.84 10.92 -16.65
CA TYR A 20 -9.14 9.64 -17.29
C TYR A 20 -7.98 8.64 -17.15
N ILE A 21 -6.74 9.06 -17.38
CA ILE A 21 -5.55 8.21 -17.24
C ILE A 21 -5.38 7.78 -15.77
N ILE A 22 -5.54 8.70 -14.82
CA ILE A 22 -5.47 8.38 -13.38
C ILE A 22 -6.57 7.38 -13.00
N GLN A 23 -7.82 7.60 -13.45
CA GLN A 23 -8.95 6.72 -13.16
C GLN A 23 -8.72 5.31 -13.74
N LYS A 24 -8.16 5.20 -14.94
CA LYS A 24 -7.78 3.92 -15.58
C LYS A 24 -6.77 3.16 -14.73
N TYR A 25 -5.75 3.83 -14.21
CA TYR A 25 -4.76 3.22 -13.30
C TYR A 25 -5.39 2.81 -11.97
N ILE A 26 -6.18 3.68 -11.34
CA ILE A 26 -6.89 3.35 -10.10
C ILE A 26 -7.76 2.12 -10.32
N ASN A 27 -8.61 2.09 -11.34
CA ASN A 27 -9.51 0.97 -11.59
C ASN A 27 -8.77 -0.35 -11.87
N ARG A 28 -7.61 -0.29 -12.54
CA ARG A 28 -6.77 -1.46 -12.81
C ARG A 28 -6.17 -2.06 -11.55
N TYR A 29 -5.65 -1.23 -10.66
CA TYR A 29 -4.90 -1.69 -9.49
C TYR A 29 -5.74 -1.81 -8.21
N LEU A 30 -6.91 -1.17 -8.16
CA LEU A 30 -7.82 -1.22 -7.01
C LEU A 30 -8.27 -2.65 -6.73
N ASN A 31 -8.68 -3.41 -7.76
CA ASN A 31 -9.12 -4.80 -7.58
C ASN A 31 -8.02 -5.69 -6.99
N PHE A 32 -6.79 -5.56 -7.49
CA PHE A 32 -5.64 -6.28 -6.95
C PHE A 32 -5.33 -5.86 -5.52
N SER A 33 -5.38 -4.55 -5.24
CA SER A 33 -5.10 -4.02 -3.90
C SER A 33 -6.10 -4.49 -2.87
N LEU A 34 -7.40 -4.48 -3.23
CA LEU A 34 -8.47 -4.97 -2.38
C LEU A 34 -8.32 -6.46 -2.13
N PHE A 35 -7.98 -7.25 -3.16
CA PHE A 35 -7.72 -8.68 -3.00
C PHE A 35 -6.58 -8.94 -2.01
N VAL A 36 -5.45 -8.25 -2.16
CA VAL A 36 -4.31 -8.38 -1.24
C VAL A 36 -4.71 -7.94 0.16
N GLY A 37 -5.41 -6.81 0.32
CA GLY A 37 -5.85 -6.32 1.63
C GLY A 37 -6.79 -7.29 2.33
N ILE A 38 -7.77 -7.84 1.62
CA ILE A 38 -8.68 -8.87 2.14
C ILE A 38 -7.89 -10.11 2.56
N SER A 39 -6.93 -10.57 1.73
CA SER A 39 -6.12 -11.76 2.05
C SER A 39 -5.32 -11.59 3.34
N TYR A 40 -4.74 -10.40 3.58
CA TYR A 40 -3.99 -10.09 4.80
C TYR A 40 -4.89 -10.06 6.04
N ILE A 41 -6.07 -9.43 5.95
CA ILE A 41 -7.03 -9.40 7.06
C ILE A 41 -7.53 -10.82 7.37
N MET A 42 -7.86 -11.60 6.34
CA MET A 42 -8.28 -13.00 6.50
C MET A 42 -7.20 -13.85 7.16
N ALA A 43 -5.93 -13.66 6.78
CA ALA A 43 -4.81 -14.33 7.43
C ALA A 43 -4.71 -13.95 8.91
N ALA A 44 -4.78 -12.64 9.23
CA ALA A 44 -4.71 -12.17 10.61
C ALA A 44 -5.85 -12.73 11.49
N ILE A 45 -7.08 -12.78 10.97
CA ILE A 45 -8.23 -13.40 11.64
C ILE A 45 -7.98 -14.90 11.84
N THR A 46 -7.53 -15.61 10.80
CA THR A 46 -7.28 -17.05 10.86
C THR A 46 -6.23 -17.40 11.92
N PHE A 47 -5.12 -16.65 11.99
CA PHE A 47 -4.10 -16.84 13.02
C PHE A 47 -4.60 -16.49 14.42
N SER A 48 -5.40 -15.42 14.56
CA SER A 48 -5.98 -15.03 15.84
C SER A 48 -6.99 -16.07 16.37
N CYS A 49 -7.76 -16.68 15.47
CA CYS A 49 -8.74 -17.71 15.79
C CYS A 49 -8.16 -19.13 15.86
N GLY A 50 -6.90 -19.34 15.45
CA GLY A 50 -6.23 -20.65 15.46
C GLY A 50 -6.42 -21.43 16.77
N PRO A 51 -6.20 -20.83 17.94
CA PRO A 51 -6.38 -21.50 19.24
C PRO A 51 -7.81 -21.89 19.60
N LEU A 52 -8.82 -21.37 18.89
CA LEU A 52 -10.22 -21.76 19.08
C LEU A 52 -10.56 -23.05 18.32
N PHE A 53 -9.85 -23.32 17.23
CA PHE A 53 -10.11 -24.46 16.35
C PHE A 53 -9.06 -25.58 16.48
N LEU A 54 -7.84 -25.23 16.86
CA LEU A 54 -6.75 -26.16 17.13
C LEU A 54 -6.57 -26.33 18.64
N SER A 55 -6.12 -27.50 19.08
CA SER A 55 -5.77 -27.77 20.49
C SER A 55 -4.44 -27.12 20.91
N ILE A 56 -4.21 -25.88 20.48
CA ILE A 56 -3.04 -25.05 20.84
C ILE A 56 -3.44 -24.05 21.91
N ASN A 57 -2.55 -23.80 22.88
CA ASN A 57 -2.82 -22.90 24.01
C ASN A 57 -2.68 -21.41 23.64
N LEU A 58 -1.88 -21.10 22.62
CA LEU A 58 -1.52 -19.74 22.24
C LEU A 58 -1.49 -19.61 20.71
N PRO A 59 -1.87 -18.45 20.15
CA PRO A 59 -1.81 -18.19 18.71
C PRO A 59 -0.43 -18.39 18.09
N MET A 60 0.61 -18.10 18.87
CA MET A 60 2.01 -18.21 18.46
C MET A 60 2.81 -18.94 19.54
N GLU A 61 3.65 -19.89 19.11
CA GLU A 61 4.63 -20.53 19.98
C GLU A 61 5.79 -19.56 20.24
N GLY A 62 6.05 -19.30 21.52
CA GLY A 62 7.11 -18.41 21.96
C GLY A 62 7.67 -18.86 23.29
N TRP A 63 8.99 -18.74 23.46
CA TRP A 63 9.63 -18.95 24.75
C TRP A 63 9.44 -17.70 25.61
N TYR A 64 8.93 -17.88 26.83
CA TYR A 64 8.75 -16.80 27.80
C TYR A 64 9.69 -17.03 28.99
N PRO A 65 10.43 -16.01 29.46
CA PRO A 65 11.35 -16.12 30.60
C PRO A 65 10.62 -16.19 31.95
N PHE A 66 9.30 -16.40 31.96
CA PHE A 66 8.44 -16.42 33.14
C PHE A 66 7.42 -17.55 33.04
N PRO A 67 6.92 -18.08 34.18
CA PRO A 67 5.95 -19.17 34.18
C PRO A 67 4.63 -18.74 33.56
N THR A 68 4.16 -19.51 32.57
CA THR A 68 2.93 -19.25 31.83
C THR A 68 1.78 -20.16 32.29
N ASP A 69 1.94 -20.90 33.38
CA ASP A 69 0.96 -21.89 33.84
C ASP A 69 -0.32 -21.25 34.38
N ALA A 70 -0.22 -20.05 34.93
CA ALA A 70 -1.37 -19.34 35.52
C ALA A 70 -2.36 -18.87 34.43
N PRO A 71 -3.67 -19.13 34.57
CA PRO A 71 -4.67 -18.81 33.54
C PRO A 71 -4.76 -17.31 33.23
N TYR A 72 -4.54 -16.45 34.23
CA TYR A 72 -4.48 -15.00 34.03
C TYR A 72 -3.33 -14.57 33.13
N ILE A 73 -2.13 -15.13 33.35
CA ILE A 73 -0.94 -14.85 32.55
C ILE A 73 -1.15 -15.31 31.10
N LYS A 74 -1.72 -16.51 30.89
CA LYS A 74 -2.07 -16.99 29.54
C LYS A 74 -3.03 -16.04 28.82
N GLY A 75 -4.06 -15.53 29.50
CA GLY A 75 -5.01 -14.59 28.93
C GLY A 75 -4.35 -13.28 28.48
N VAL A 76 -3.45 -12.72 29.30
CA VAL A 76 -2.71 -11.49 28.94
C VAL A 76 -1.80 -11.74 27.73
N ILE A 77 -1.06 -12.85 27.72
CA ILE A 77 -0.20 -13.22 26.58
C ILE A 77 -1.02 -13.39 25.31
N TYR A 78 -2.17 -14.07 25.40
CA TYR A 78 -3.07 -14.28 24.27
C TYR A 78 -3.51 -12.95 23.66
N ILE A 79 -3.96 -11.99 24.48
CA ILE A 79 -4.38 -10.66 24.02
C ILE A 79 -3.21 -9.93 23.34
N LEU A 80 -2.02 -9.98 23.94
CA LEU A 80 -0.82 -9.34 23.38
C LEU A 80 -0.43 -9.96 22.03
N GLN A 81 -0.46 -11.29 21.91
CA GLN A 81 -0.16 -11.99 20.66
C GLN A 81 -1.18 -11.65 19.58
N VAL A 82 -2.49 -11.66 19.89
CA VAL A 82 -3.53 -11.24 18.94
C VAL A 82 -3.31 -9.79 18.50
N PHE A 83 -2.98 -8.89 19.43
CA PHE A 83 -2.69 -7.50 19.09
C PHE A 83 -1.48 -7.38 18.14
N ALA A 84 -0.40 -8.14 18.40
CA ALA A 84 0.78 -8.18 17.54
C ALA A 84 0.48 -8.75 16.15
N ILE A 85 -0.34 -9.80 16.06
CA ILE A 85 -0.79 -10.39 14.78
C ILE A 85 -1.61 -9.36 13.99
N LEU A 86 -2.55 -8.68 14.63
CA LEU A 86 -3.34 -7.63 13.99
C LEU A 86 -2.46 -6.48 13.53
N GLN A 87 -1.55 -6.00 14.37
CA GLN A 87 -0.60 -4.94 14.02
C GLN A 87 0.24 -5.32 12.80
N THR A 88 0.73 -6.56 12.75
CA THR A 88 1.49 -7.08 11.60
C THR A 88 0.62 -7.15 10.35
N GLY A 89 -0.64 -7.58 10.48
CA GLY A 89 -1.61 -7.54 9.39
C GLY A 89 -1.83 -6.12 8.83
N PHE A 90 -1.85 -5.10 9.70
CA PHE A 90 -1.96 -3.70 9.28
C PHE A 90 -0.68 -3.14 8.64
N CYS A 91 0.49 -3.74 8.84
CA CYS A 91 1.73 -3.29 8.20
C CYS A 91 1.67 -3.32 6.66
N VAL A 92 0.76 -4.11 6.06
CA VAL A 92 0.50 -4.10 4.61
C VAL A 92 0.15 -2.71 4.06
N THR A 93 -0.32 -1.79 4.92
CA THR A 93 -0.57 -0.39 4.54
C THR A 93 0.68 0.34 4.06
N VAL A 94 1.86 -0.03 4.56
CA VAL A 94 3.14 0.52 4.08
C VAL A 94 3.41 0.06 2.65
N ASP A 95 3.19 -1.23 2.36
CA ASP A 95 3.36 -1.78 1.02
C ASP A 95 2.38 -1.13 0.02
N PHE A 96 1.13 -0.92 0.43
CA PHE A 96 0.15 -0.18 -0.38
C PHE A 96 0.57 1.27 -0.63
N THR A 97 1.17 1.92 0.37
CA THR A 97 1.66 3.30 0.22
C THR A 97 2.78 3.37 -0.82
N ILE A 98 3.71 2.42 -0.80
CA ILE A 98 4.80 2.31 -1.78
C ILE A 98 4.24 1.98 -3.18
N ALA A 99 3.32 1.02 -3.28
CA ALA A 99 2.67 0.67 -4.55
C ALA A 99 1.93 1.86 -5.17
N MET A 100 1.22 2.65 -4.36
CA MET A 100 0.56 3.88 -4.79
C MET A 100 1.54 4.91 -5.34
N PHE A 101 2.73 5.05 -4.75
CA PHE A 101 3.78 5.92 -5.30
C PHE A 101 4.22 5.45 -6.68
N PHE A 102 4.50 4.16 -6.84
CA PHE A 102 4.86 3.61 -8.15
C PHE A 102 3.77 3.82 -9.19
N TRP A 103 2.49 3.59 -8.87
CA TRP A 103 1.40 3.81 -9.81
C TRP A 103 1.26 5.28 -10.22
N TYR A 104 1.41 6.20 -9.26
CA TYR A 104 1.37 7.62 -9.56
C TYR A 104 2.51 8.02 -10.51
N THR A 105 3.74 7.56 -10.23
CA THR A 105 4.88 7.83 -11.10
C THR A 105 4.68 7.22 -12.48
N THR A 106 4.23 5.97 -12.57
CA THR A 106 3.97 5.30 -13.86
C THR A 106 2.90 6.04 -14.67
N ALA A 107 1.80 6.46 -14.04
CA ALA A 107 0.78 7.25 -14.72
C ALA A 107 1.34 8.58 -15.26
N ARG A 108 2.17 9.26 -14.48
CA ARG A 108 2.85 10.49 -14.89
C ARG A 108 3.84 10.27 -16.03
N LEU A 109 4.54 9.13 -16.03
CA LEU A 109 5.44 8.73 -17.11
C LEU A 109 4.69 8.38 -18.40
N GLU A 110 3.52 7.74 -18.31
CA GLU A 110 2.67 7.44 -19.48
C GLU A 110 2.14 8.73 -20.12
N MET A 111 1.63 9.68 -19.32
CA MET A 111 1.23 11.01 -19.81
C MET A 111 2.37 11.73 -20.53
N LEU A 112 3.58 11.64 -19.96
CA LEU A 112 4.77 12.25 -20.54
C LEU A 112 5.20 11.57 -21.84
N GLY A 113 5.03 10.25 -21.92
CA GLY A 113 5.26 9.47 -23.14
C GLY A 113 4.29 9.85 -24.27
N GLU A 114 3.00 10.05 -23.95
CA GLU A 114 2.01 10.56 -24.91
C GLU A 114 2.37 11.98 -25.38
N GLU A 115 2.75 12.88 -24.46
CA GLU A 115 3.28 14.20 -24.83
C GLU A 115 4.43 14.05 -25.81
N LEU A 116 5.39 13.15 -25.53
CA LEU A 116 6.58 12.92 -26.38
C LEU A 116 6.25 12.45 -27.79
N GLN A 117 5.24 11.58 -27.95
CA GLN A 117 4.80 11.05 -29.25
C GLN A 117 4.09 12.09 -30.13
N HIS A 118 3.58 13.17 -29.54
CA HIS A 118 2.94 14.28 -30.26
C HIS A 118 3.86 15.51 -30.43
N ILE A 119 5.13 15.42 -30.04
CA ILE A 119 6.07 16.54 -30.20
C ILE A 119 6.42 16.76 -31.68
N THR A 120 6.17 17.99 -32.14
CA THR A 120 6.55 18.46 -33.49
C THR A 120 7.83 19.32 -33.49
N HIS A 121 8.32 19.76 -32.31
CA HIS A 121 9.45 20.69 -32.17
C HIS A 121 10.48 20.26 -31.11
N GLU A 122 11.78 20.33 -31.43
CA GLU A 122 12.90 19.96 -30.52
C GLU A 122 12.88 20.67 -29.16
N SER A 123 12.39 21.90 -29.08
CA SER A 123 12.30 22.66 -27.82
C SER A 123 11.36 22.01 -26.80
N GLN A 124 10.32 21.30 -27.27
CA GLN A 124 9.40 20.57 -26.41
C GLN A 124 9.98 19.25 -25.90
N VAL A 125 10.90 18.63 -26.66
CA VAL A 125 11.62 17.41 -26.25
C VAL A 125 12.46 17.69 -25.00
N LYS A 126 13.21 18.80 -25.01
CA LYS A 126 14.03 19.23 -23.84
C LYS A 126 13.17 19.47 -22.60
N SER A 127 11.99 20.08 -22.75
CA SER A 127 11.07 20.32 -21.64
C SER A 127 10.50 19.02 -21.06
N CYS A 128 10.17 18.07 -21.95
CA CYS A 128 9.64 16.76 -21.58
C CYS A 128 10.69 15.92 -20.83
N ILE A 129 11.95 15.92 -21.29
CA ILE A 129 13.07 15.27 -20.58
C ILE A 129 13.28 15.89 -19.19
N ARG A 130 13.14 17.21 -19.06
CA ARG A 130 13.28 17.88 -17.75
C ARG A 130 12.15 17.49 -16.79
N LYS A 131 10.90 17.43 -17.27
CA LYS A 131 9.75 16.91 -16.50
C LYS A 131 9.97 15.45 -16.10
N HIS A 132 10.52 14.62 -16.99
CA HIS A 132 10.84 13.21 -16.72
C HIS A 132 11.83 13.06 -15.57
N GLN A 133 12.95 13.79 -15.65
CA GLN A 133 13.98 13.78 -14.60
C GLN A 133 13.46 14.31 -13.27
N GLU A 134 12.56 15.29 -13.30
CA GLU A 134 11.92 15.78 -12.08
C GLU A 134 11.01 14.71 -11.46
N ILE A 135 10.22 13.97 -12.26
CA ILE A 135 9.35 12.88 -11.77
C ILE A 135 10.17 11.73 -11.16
N ILE A 136 11.25 11.31 -11.82
CA ILE A 136 12.12 10.22 -11.33
C ILE A 136 12.84 10.60 -10.04
N ARG A 137 13.18 11.88 -9.83
CA ARG A 137 13.88 12.32 -8.63
C ARG A 137 13.07 12.16 -7.34
N TYR A 138 11.75 11.99 -7.43
CA TYR A 138 10.86 11.79 -6.27
C TYR A 138 10.52 10.32 -5.99
N VAL A 139 11.05 9.39 -6.79
CA VAL A 139 10.97 7.94 -6.58
C VAL A 139 12.29 7.45 -6.02
#